data_AF-A0A151JXQ0-F1
#
_entry.id   AF-A0A151JXQ0-F1
#
_cell.length_a   1.000
_cell.length_b   1.000
_cell.length_c   1.000
_cell.angle_alpha   90.00
_cell.angle_beta   90.00
_cell.angle_gamma   90.00
#
_symmetry.space_group_name_H-M   'P 1'
#
loop_
_entity.id
_entity.type
_entity.pdbx_description
1 polymer ?
#
loop_
_entity_poly.entity_id
_entity_poly.type
_entity_poly.pdbx_seq_one_letter_code
_entity_poly.pdbx_strand_id
1 'polypeptide(L)'
;VDDKKDTKKVKGVKSNVVSRSITFNDYTRCLNNIIEMTRRQSCVRSKLHEVYIISKTKIVLSPYDNKRYIVPDSTDIWGQYKIFYYNKKIYFLFFLYLCVFFINTNTLVYV
;
A
#
# COMPACT_ATOMS: atom_id res chain seq x y z
N VAL A 1 -10.03 33.27 7.84
CA VAL A 1 -9.65 31.87 8.09
C VAL A 1 -10.14 31.09 6.89
N ASP A 2 -9.24 30.73 5.98
CA ASP A 2 -9.63 30.08 4.72
C ASP A 2 -10.13 28.66 5.00
N ASP A 3 -11.41 28.41 4.69
CA ASP A 3 -12.03 27.08 4.72
C ASP A 3 -11.35 26.17 3.69
N LYS A 4 -10.24 25.56 4.08
CA LYS A 4 -9.49 24.61 3.27
C LYS A 4 -10.32 23.32 3.14
N LYS A 5 -11.12 23.23 2.08
CA LYS A 5 -11.91 22.04 1.78
C LYS A 5 -10.98 20.84 1.53
N ASP A 6 -11.10 19.83 2.38
CA ASP A 6 -10.32 18.59 2.25
C ASP A 6 -10.48 17.98 0.87
N THR A 7 -9.37 17.93 0.12
CA THR A 7 -9.34 17.38 -1.23
C THR A 7 -8.84 15.95 -1.19
N LYS A 8 -9.77 15.00 -1.32
CA LYS A 8 -9.47 13.56 -1.35
C LYS A 8 -8.93 13.18 -2.74
N LYS A 9 -7.78 12.50 -2.79
CA LYS A 9 -7.16 12.00 -4.04
C LYS A 9 -6.74 10.55 -3.88
N VAL A 10 -7.06 9.72 -4.87
CA VAL A 10 -6.64 8.32 -4.95
C VAL A 10 -6.09 8.06 -6.35
N LYS A 11 -4.91 7.45 -6.44
CA LYS A 11 -4.25 7.24 -7.72
C LYS A 11 -5.04 6.25 -8.58
N GLY A 12 -5.36 6.66 -9.81
CA GLY A 12 -6.02 5.79 -10.78
C GLY A 12 -7.52 5.54 -10.54
N VAL A 13 -8.13 6.17 -9.53
CA VAL A 13 -9.59 6.13 -9.30
C VAL A 13 -10.18 7.46 -9.72
N LYS A 14 -11.37 7.45 -10.35
CA LYS A 14 -12.04 8.69 -10.78
C LYS A 14 -12.37 9.59 -9.58
N SER A 15 -12.19 10.90 -9.72
CA SER A 15 -12.44 11.88 -8.66
C SER A 15 -13.89 11.88 -8.15
N ASN A 16 -14.87 11.65 -9.04
CA ASN A 16 -16.28 11.54 -8.67
C ASN A 16 -16.59 10.29 -7.82
N VAL A 17 -15.88 9.19 -8.05
CA VAL A 17 -15.97 8.00 -7.22
C VAL A 17 -15.35 8.32 -5.88
N VAL A 18 -14.14 8.90 -5.86
CA VAL A 18 -13.42 9.29 -4.63
C VAL A 18 -14.26 10.21 -3.74
N SER A 19 -14.87 11.26 -4.30
CA SER A 19 -15.63 12.24 -3.53
C SER A 19 -16.91 11.67 -2.92
N ARG A 20 -17.59 10.76 -3.63
CA ARG A 20 -18.85 10.14 -3.18
C ARG A 20 -18.65 8.96 -2.24
N SER A 21 -17.55 8.23 -2.41
CA SER A 21 -17.40 6.89 -1.82
C SER A 21 -16.46 6.85 -0.62
N ILE A 22 -15.53 7.80 -0.50
CA ILE A 22 -14.48 7.76 0.51
C ILE A 22 -14.73 8.84 1.55
N THR A 23 -14.80 8.45 2.82
CA THR A 23 -14.79 9.34 3.97
C THR A 23 -13.46 9.24 4.73
N PHE A 24 -13.18 10.20 5.61
CA PHE A 24 -12.00 10.12 6.48
C PHE A 24 -12.09 8.92 7.42
N ASN A 25 -13.29 8.58 7.90
CA ASN A 25 -13.50 7.42 8.75
C ASN A 25 -13.22 6.08 8.02
N ASP A 26 -13.45 6.02 6.71
CA ASP A 26 -13.06 4.84 5.93
C ASP A 26 -11.54 4.66 5.92
N TYR A 27 -10.77 5.75 5.93
CA TYR A 27 -9.31 5.71 6.02
C TYR A 27 -8.83 5.18 7.37
N THR A 28 -9.34 5.71 8.49
CA THR A 28 -8.97 5.24 9.84
C THR A 28 -9.35 3.78 10.03
N ARG A 29 -10.52 3.37 9.53
CA ARG A 29 -10.98 1.98 9.59
C ARG A 29 -10.10 1.04 8.76
N CYS A 30 -9.74 1.42 7.53
CA CYS A 30 -8.84 0.63 6.69
C CYS A 30 -7.46 0.47 7.33
N LEU A 31 -6.94 1.52 7.95
CA LEU A 31 -5.63 1.51 8.62
C LEU A 31 -5.64 0.65 9.87
N ASN A 32 -6.60 0.85 10.78
CA ASN A 32 -6.64 0.19 12.08
C ASN A 32 -6.98 -1.30 11.98
N ASN A 33 -7.85 -1.67 11.04
CA ASN A 33 -8.28 -3.06 10.88
C ASN A 33 -7.50 -3.81 9.79
N ILE A 34 -6.54 -3.14 9.13
CA ILE A 34 -5.75 -3.71 8.03
C ILE A 34 -6.69 -4.28 6.94
N ILE A 35 -7.65 -3.46 6.50
CA ILE A 35 -8.66 -3.86 5.51
C ILE A 35 -8.46 -3.08 4.21
N GLU A 36 -8.46 -3.80 3.09
CA GLU A 36 -8.53 -3.21 1.77
C GLU A 36 -9.96 -2.84 1.40
N MET A 37 -10.16 -1.61 0.94
CA MET A 37 -11.43 -1.14 0.40
C MET A 37 -11.35 -1.06 -1.11
N THR A 38 -12.29 -1.73 -1.77
CA THR A 38 -12.43 -1.69 -3.23
C THR A 38 -13.69 -0.94 -3.65
N ARG A 39 -13.68 -0.34 -4.84
CA ARG A 39 -14.87 0.27 -5.47
C ARG A 39 -14.93 -0.06 -6.95
N ARG A 40 -16.15 -0.29 -7.44
CA ARG A 40 -16.43 -0.47 -8.87
C ARG A 40 -16.52 0.89 -9.55
N GLN A 41 -15.89 1.01 -10.71
CA GLN A 41 -16.01 2.18 -11.58
C GLN A 41 -16.23 1.75 -13.03
N SER A 42 -17.12 2.45 -13.72
CA SER A 42 -17.33 2.27 -15.16
C SER A 42 -16.38 3.17 -15.94
N CYS A 43 -15.83 2.67 -17.04
CA CYS A 43 -15.07 3.44 -18.01
C CYS A 43 -15.53 3.08 -19.43
N VAL A 44 -15.70 4.10 -20.27
CA VAL A 44 -15.91 3.90 -21.70
C VAL A 44 -14.57 3.47 -22.31
N ARG A 45 -14.61 2.46 -23.16
CA ARG A 45 -13.46 2.00 -23.95
C ARG A 45 -13.92 1.74 -25.38
N SER A 46 -13.01 1.97 -26.32
CA SER A 46 -13.19 1.62 -27.71
C SER A 46 -12.16 0.59 -28.12
N LYS A 47 -12.59 -0.40 -28.92
CA LYS A 47 -11.72 -1.39 -29.57
C LYS A 47 -12.31 -1.67 -30.94
N LEU A 48 -11.48 -1.66 -31.99
CA LEU A 48 -11.92 -1.88 -33.38
C LEU A 48 -13.14 -1.01 -33.76
N HIS A 49 -13.13 0.27 -33.36
CA HIS A 49 -14.23 1.23 -33.59
C HIS A 49 -15.56 0.93 -32.88
N GLU A 50 -15.65 -0.14 -32.09
CA GLU A 50 -16.80 -0.40 -31.23
C GLU A 50 -16.60 0.23 -29.85
N VAL A 51 -17.60 0.98 -29.40
CA VAL A 51 -17.60 1.65 -28.09
C VAL A 51 -18.41 0.84 -27.10
N TYR A 52 -17.80 0.52 -25.96
CA TYR A 52 -18.43 -0.26 -24.91
C TYR A 52 -18.07 0.25 -23.51
N ILE A 53 -18.89 -0.11 -22.53
CA ILE A 53 -18.70 0.27 -21.14
C ILE A 53 -18.06 -0.89 -20.40
N ILE A 54 -16.89 -0.68 -19.82
CA ILE A 54 -16.23 -1.65 -18.95
C ILE A 54 -16.40 -1.22 -17.51
N SER A 55 -16.93 -2.12 -16.68
CA SER A 55 -16.86 -1.97 -15.22
C SER A 55 -15.59 -2.61 -14.68
N LYS A 56 -14.80 -1.85 -13.91
CA LYS A 56 -13.59 -2.36 -13.25
C LYS A 56 -13.68 -2.10 -11.77
N THR A 57 -13.38 -3.11 -10.96
CA THR A 57 -13.18 -2.96 -9.53
C THR A 57 -11.74 -2.52 -9.29
N LYS A 58 -11.56 -1.45 -8.51
CA LYS A 58 -10.23 -0.96 -8.11
C LYS A 58 -10.12 -0.94 -6.60
N ILE A 59 -8.93 -1.23 -6.10
CA ILE A 59 -8.56 -0.95 -4.71
C ILE A 59 -8.45 0.57 -4.59
N VAL A 60 -9.18 1.11 -3.62
CA VAL A 60 -9.34 2.54 -3.39
C VAL A 60 -8.56 2.96 -2.14
N LEU A 61 -8.59 2.14 -1.10
CA LEU A 61 -7.73 2.25 0.06
C LEU A 61 -7.12 0.88 0.32
N SER A 62 -5.82 0.84 0.55
CA SER A 62 -5.13 -0.35 1.06
C SER A 62 -4.29 0.10 2.25
N PRO A 63 -4.25 -0.67 3.35
CA PRO A 63 -3.38 -0.37 4.50
C PRO A 63 -1.89 -0.38 4.09
N TYR A 64 -1.56 -1.03 2.97
CA TYR A 64 -0.22 -1.14 2.43
C TYR A 64 0.14 -0.04 1.40
N ASP A 65 -0.81 0.80 0.99
CA ASP A 65 -0.58 1.87 0.00
C ASP A 65 0.25 3.03 0.58
N ASN A 66 0.34 3.07 1.92
CA ASN A 66 1.07 4.10 2.62
C ASN A 66 2.58 3.95 2.40
N LYS A 67 3.14 4.84 1.55
CA LYS A 67 4.56 5.25 1.58
C LYS A 67 4.98 5.95 2.89
N ARG A 68 4.24 5.79 3.99
CA ARG A 68 4.41 6.48 5.28
C ARG A 68 4.07 5.51 6.40
N TYR A 69 5.00 5.30 7.32
CA TYR A 69 4.79 4.54 8.54
C TYR A 69 4.70 5.52 9.71
N ILE A 70 3.90 5.18 10.71
CA ILE A 70 3.81 5.92 11.96
C ILE A 70 5.06 5.57 12.75
N VAL A 71 5.87 6.58 13.07
CA VAL A 71 6.99 6.44 14.01
C VAL A 71 6.39 6.64 15.41
N PRO A 72 6.49 5.67 16.33
CA PRO A 72 6.10 5.91 17.71
C PRO A 72 6.93 7.07 18.27
N ASP A 73 6.28 8.00 18.96
CA ASP A 73 6.85 9.18 19.64
C ASP A 73 7.15 10.45 18.81
N SER A 74 6.66 10.57 17.58
CA SER A 74 6.74 11.84 16.83
C SER A 74 5.39 12.31 16.29
N THR A 75 5.02 13.58 16.55
CA THR A 75 3.83 14.25 16.00
C THR A 75 3.96 14.59 14.51
N ASP A 76 5.15 14.45 13.92
CA ASP A 76 5.43 14.85 12.55
C ASP A 76 5.45 13.66 11.58
N ILE A 77 4.38 13.54 10.80
CA ILE A 77 4.25 12.57 9.72
C ILE A 77 5.02 13.06 8.49
N TRP A 78 6.35 12.97 8.50
CA TRP A 78 7.19 13.40 7.36
C TRP A 78 8.08 12.29 6.79
N GLY A 79 7.77 11.87 5.55
CA GLY A 79 8.76 11.70 4.48
C GLY A 79 9.57 10.39 4.36
N GLN A 80 9.10 9.52 3.46
CA GLN A 80 9.80 8.65 2.48
C GLN A 80 11.29 8.23 2.68
N TYR A 81 11.55 6.93 2.42
CA TYR A 81 12.84 6.25 2.08
C TYR A 81 13.66 5.49 3.14
N LYS A 82 13.16 5.18 4.35
CA LYS A 82 13.94 4.32 5.29
C LYS A 82 13.57 2.82 5.28
N ILE A 83 12.33 2.45 4.98
CA ILE A 83 11.84 1.06 5.11
C ILE A 83 12.45 0.08 4.11
N PHE A 84 12.72 0.49 2.86
CA PHE A 84 13.37 -0.39 1.90
C PHE A 84 14.76 -0.83 2.38
N TYR A 85 15.48 0.03 3.10
CA TYR A 85 16.78 -0.29 3.67
C TYR A 85 16.68 -1.27 4.84
N TYR A 86 15.72 -1.07 5.76
CA TYR A 86 15.54 -1.96 6.91
C TYR A 86 15.00 -3.33 6.52
N ASN A 87 13.97 -3.41 5.66
CA ASN A 87 13.45 -4.70 5.20
C ASN A 87 14.53 -5.46 4.41
N LYS A 88 15.21 -4.81 3.45
CA LYS A 88 16.31 -5.45 2.71
C LYS A 88 17.45 -5.91 3.64
N LYS A 89 17.78 -5.14 4.69
CA LYS A 89 18.80 -5.52 5.69
C LYS A 89 18.34 -6.69 6.57
N ILE A 90 17.07 -6.76 6.96
CA ILE A 90 16.50 -7.88 7.71
C ILE A 90 16.48 -9.15 6.85
N TYR A 91 16.00 -9.08 5.61
CA TYR A 91 16.04 -10.22 4.70
C TYR A 91 17.48 -10.68 4.41
N PHE A 92 18.44 -9.76 4.30
CA PHE A 92 19.86 -10.10 4.14
C PHE A 92 20.46 -10.77 5.39
N LEU A 93 20.15 -10.26 6.59
CA LEU A 93 20.58 -10.86 7.86
C LEU A 93 19.95 -12.25 8.07
N PHE A 94 18.68 -12.43 7.72
CA PHE A 94 18.00 -13.71 7.78
C PHE A 94 18.59 -14.71 6.77
N PHE A 95 18.88 -14.27 5.54
CA PHE A 95 19.55 -15.09 4.54
C PHE A 95 20.96 -15.49 4.97
N LEU A 96 21.75 -14.56 5.52
CA LEU A 96 23.08 -14.84 6.04
C LEU A 96 23.03 -15.84 7.21
N TYR A 97 22.05 -15.69 8.11
CA TYR A 97 21.83 -16.63 9.22
C TYR A 97 21.50 -18.04 8.72
N LEU A 98 20.61 -18.16 7.73
CA LEU A 98 20.30 -19.45 7.10
C LEU A 98 21.52 -20.07 6.41
N CYS A 99 22.32 -19.29 5.68
CA CYS A 99 23.54 -19.79 5.04
C CYS A 99 24.56 -20.28 6.08
N VAL A 100 24.79 -19.52 7.15
CA VAL A 100 25.70 -19.92 8.22
C VAL A 100 25.20 -21.17 8.96
N PHE A 101 23.89 -21.26 9.22
CA PHE A 101 23.27 -22.45 9.81
C PHE A 101 23.48 -23.67 8.91
N PHE A 102 23.22 -23.53 7.61
CA PHE A 102 23.37 -24.63 6.65
C PHE A 102 24.84 -25.09 6.52
N ILE A 103 25.79 -24.15 6.51
CA ILE A 103 27.22 -24.49 6.49
C ILE A 103 27.60 -25.26 7.76
N ASN A 104 27.22 -24.79 8.95
CA ASN A 104 27.53 -25.45 10.22
C ASN A 104 26.88 -26.84 10.37
N THR A 105 25.64 -27.02 9.88
CA THR A 105 24.99 -28.34 9.89
C THR A 105 25.67 -29.32 8.94
N ASN A 106 26.21 -28.84 7.81
CA ASN A 106 26.99 -29.70 6.91
C ASN A 106 28.37 -30.01 7.51
N THR A 107 29.03 -29.06 8.20
CA THR A 107 30.32 -29.35 8.89
C THR A 107 30.18 -30.38 10.01
N LEU A 108 29.04 -30.42 10.72
CA LEU A 108 28.75 -31.45 11.74
C LEU A 108 28.40 -32.84 11.18
N VAL A 109 28.14 -32.96 9.88
CA VAL A 109 27.88 -34.24 9.19
C VAL A 109 29.15 -34.79 8.52
N TYR A 110 30.24 -34.00 8.45
CA TYR A 110 31.55 -34.39 7.93
C TYR A 110 32.64 -34.45 9.03
N VAL A 111 32.29 -34.88 10.25
CA VAL A 111 33.24 -35.28 11.31
C VAL A 111 32.94 -36.72 11.73
#